data_AF-A0ABD0LH73-F1
#
_entry.id   AF-A0ABD0LH73-F1
#
_cell.length_a   1.000
_cell.length_b   1.000
_cell.length_c   1.000
_cell.angle_alpha   90.00
_cell.angle_beta   90.00
_cell.angle_gamma   90.00
#
_symmetry.space_group_name_H-M   'P 1'
#
loop_
_entity.id
_entity.type
_entity.pdbx_description
1 polymer ?
#
loop_
_entity_poly.entity_id
_entity_poly.type
_entity_poly.pdbx_seq_one_letter_code
_entity_poly.pdbx_strand_id
1 'polypeptide(L)'
;MDAQARKLCSNLVPAAYITQGEQARNAHENKIKHLLQHRKIPAEGWTDQTIELLLQELAVMDSNNFPGNCGVGEREGRIASQLVAQRHYRLAHGIGRSGDITAVQPKAAGSSVLMKLANSLVLDAIKLSGIQSVSSCFVVPMATGMALVLCMLTLRLRRPDAKYVVWPRIDQKSCFKSIVTAGFEPVVIENILDGDELCTDLETLKRKVDELGASNILCVMSTTSCFAPRIPDKLEEIGELCKSKDIPHIVNNAYGLQSSKCTHLIQQAARVGRVDAFVQSTDKNFMVPVGGSVIAGFDRGFIEQIGKTYPGRASNTPSMDLLITLLSLGASGYKKLLAERKEMYGYLQERLATCAEQCGERLLSTRRNPISMGVTLTLANDPEGKMATEIGSMLFTRFVSGTRVVAPGKENVVSGYKFENFGAHSNDYPHAYLTAAAAIGMTKLDVDTFISRLEKVLAKCKQTQSGDSHDAEGNECDLSGVENGSDLQSGDGGKSSIIYVQDQL
;
A
#
# COMPACT_ATOMS: atom_id res chain seq x y z
N MET A 1 -15.00 -34.45 11.29
CA MET A 1 -15.52 -35.73 11.79
C MET A 1 -14.48 -36.80 11.56
N ASP A 2 -14.07 -37.49 12.62
CA ASP A 2 -13.15 -38.63 12.51
C ASP A 2 -13.87 -39.89 12.01
N ALA A 3 -13.12 -40.99 11.85
CA ALA A 3 -13.65 -42.26 11.37
C ALA A 3 -14.74 -42.84 12.30
N GLN A 4 -14.63 -42.62 13.61
CA GLN A 4 -15.59 -43.13 14.59
C GLN A 4 -16.92 -42.38 14.50
N ALA A 5 -16.88 -41.05 14.43
CA ALA A 5 -18.06 -40.21 14.23
C ALA A 5 -18.79 -40.58 12.93
N ARG A 6 -18.05 -40.82 11.84
CA ARG A 6 -18.65 -41.27 10.57
C ARG A 6 -19.36 -42.62 10.70
N LYS A 7 -18.76 -43.58 11.41
CA LYS A 7 -19.39 -44.88 11.68
C LYS A 7 -20.72 -44.71 12.43
N LEU A 8 -20.77 -43.80 13.40
CA LEU A 8 -22.01 -43.48 14.11
C LEU A 8 -23.06 -42.84 13.19
N CYS A 9 -22.66 -41.95 12.28
CA CYS A 9 -23.58 -41.37 11.28
C CYS A 9 -24.18 -42.43 10.34
N SER A 10 -23.42 -43.47 9.98
CA SER A 10 -23.92 -44.58 9.14
C SER A 10 -25.00 -45.43 9.83
N ASN A 11 -25.17 -45.29 11.14
CA ASN A 11 -26.31 -45.89 11.86
C ASN A 11 -27.58 -45.02 11.77
N LEU A 12 -27.46 -43.76 11.34
CA LEU A 12 -28.58 -42.81 11.24
C LEU A 12 -29.11 -42.67 9.80
N VAL A 13 -28.22 -42.76 8.80
CA VAL A 13 -28.57 -42.68 7.38
C VAL A 13 -27.77 -43.72 6.58
N PRO A 14 -28.21 -44.10 5.36
CA PRO A 14 -27.50 -45.09 4.55
C PRO A 14 -26.01 -44.80 4.39
N ALA A 15 -25.17 -45.80 4.65
CA ALA A 15 -23.71 -45.67 4.66
C ALA A 15 -23.13 -45.10 3.36
N ALA A 16 -23.75 -45.40 2.21
CA ALA A 16 -23.33 -44.86 0.91
C ALA A 16 -23.35 -43.33 0.87
N TYR A 17 -24.35 -42.69 1.50
CA TYR A 17 -24.45 -41.22 1.56
C TYR A 17 -23.40 -40.61 2.50
N ILE A 18 -23.07 -41.29 3.61
CA ILE A 18 -21.97 -40.88 4.49
C ILE A 18 -20.63 -40.96 3.77
N THR A 19 -20.39 -42.03 3.02
CA THR A 19 -19.17 -42.19 2.22
C THR A 19 -19.04 -41.08 1.17
N GLN A 20 -20.12 -40.72 0.49
CA GLN A 20 -20.10 -39.61 -0.46
C GLN A 20 -19.79 -38.27 0.23
N GLY A 21 -20.38 -38.01 1.40
CA GLY A 21 -20.07 -36.82 2.21
C GLY A 21 -18.62 -36.78 2.69
N GLU A 22 -18.05 -37.93 3.06
CA GLU A 22 -16.62 -38.05 3.39
C GLU A 22 -15.74 -37.71 2.18
N GLN A 23 -16.05 -38.25 1.00
CA GLN A 23 -15.30 -37.95 -0.23
C GLN A 23 -15.29 -36.44 -0.52
N ALA A 24 -16.44 -35.77 -0.37
CA ALA A 24 -16.53 -34.32 -0.52
C ALA A 24 -15.67 -33.57 0.51
N ARG A 25 -15.72 -33.96 1.80
CA ARG A 25 -14.88 -33.35 2.85
C ARG A 25 -13.39 -33.56 2.59
N ASN A 26 -12.99 -34.75 2.13
CA ASN A 26 -11.60 -35.06 1.81
C ASN A 26 -11.04 -34.15 0.71
N ALA A 27 -11.87 -33.65 -0.21
CA ALA A 27 -11.44 -32.68 -1.22
C ALA A 27 -10.96 -31.36 -0.58
N HIS A 28 -11.67 -30.86 0.45
CA HIS A 28 -11.23 -29.68 1.21
C HIS A 28 -9.97 -29.97 2.02
N GLU A 29 -9.92 -31.11 2.72
CA GLU A 29 -8.75 -31.51 3.50
C GLU A 29 -7.49 -31.63 2.65
N ASN A 30 -7.61 -32.17 1.43
CA ASN A 30 -6.49 -32.30 0.51
C ASN A 30 -5.91 -30.94 0.09
N LYS A 31 -6.77 -29.94 -0.14
CA LYS A 31 -6.35 -28.55 -0.38
C LYS A 31 -5.58 -27.99 0.81
N ILE A 32 -6.10 -28.17 2.03
CA ILE A 32 -5.46 -27.71 3.28
C ILE A 32 -4.11 -28.42 3.49
N LYS A 33 -4.04 -29.74 3.32
CA LYS A 33 -2.80 -30.51 3.41
C LYS A 33 -1.75 -30.02 2.41
N HIS A 34 -2.16 -29.81 1.15
CA HIS A 34 -1.27 -29.27 0.12
C HIS A 34 -0.74 -27.88 0.48
N LEU A 35 -1.59 -26.99 0.99
CA LEU A 35 -1.16 -25.66 1.47
C LEU A 35 -0.13 -25.78 2.61
N LEU A 36 -0.38 -26.63 3.60
CA LEU A 36 0.52 -26.80 4.75
C LEU A 36 1.87 -27.41 4.34
N GLN A 37 1.87 -28.33 3.38
CA GLN A 37 3.08 -28.98 2.86
C GLN A 37 3.93 -28.02 2.01
N HIS A 38 3.31 -27.37 1.03
CA HIS A 38 4.03 -26.58 0.04
C HIS A 38 4.21 -25.12 0.44
N ARG A 39 3.30 -24.57 1.25
CA ARG A 39 3.31 -23.18 1.74
C ARG A 39 3.40 -22.16 0.61
N LYS A 40 2.69 -22.46 -0.49
CA LYS A 40 2.58 -21.64 -1.71
C LYS A 40 1.14 -21.29 -2.00
N ILE A 41 0.95 -20.22 -2.77
CA ILE A 41 -0.37 -19.79 -3.20
C ILE A 41 -0.95 -20.92 -4.08
N PRO A 42 -2.21 -21.35 -3.86
CA PRO A 42 -2.81 -22.37 -4.71
C PRO A 42 -2.89 -21.86 -6.15
N ALA A 43 -2.78 -22.76 -7.13
CA ALA A 43 -2.82 -22.37 -8.55
C ALA A 43 -4.11 -21.60 -8.86
N GLU A 44 -5.24 -22.16 -8.43
CA GLU A 44 -6.58 -21.56 -8.52
C GLU A 44 -7.12 -21.20 -7.13
N GLY A 45 -7.96 -20.18 -7.11
CA GLY A 45 -8.65 -19.70 -5.92
C GLY A 45 -9.46 -20.78 -5.20
N TRP A 46 -9.47 -20.72 -3.88
CA TRP A 46 -10.33 -21.54 -3.04
C TRP A 46 -11.72 -20.91 -2.90
N THR A 47 -12.71 -21.76 -2.63
CA THR A 47 -14.04 -21.28 -2.24
C THR A 47 -14.00 -20.77 -0.81
N ASP A 48 -14.88 -19.82 -0.49
CA ASP A 48 -15.01 -19.27 0.86
C ASP A 48 -15.22 -20.37 1.90
N GLN A 49 -16.05 -21.37 1.60
CA GLN A 49 -16.26 -22.53 2.47
C GLN A 49 -14.95 -23.27 2.84
N THR A 50 -14.01 -23.41 1.90
CA THR A 50 -12.73 -24.08 2.18
C THR A 50 -11.83 -23.20 3.05
N ILE A 51 -11.85 -21.89 2.81
CA ILE A 51 -11.06 -20.91 3.58
C ILE A 51 -11.59 -20.81 5.00
N GLU A 52 -12.91 -20.72 5.17
CA GLU A 52 -13.56 -20.71 6.49
C GLU A 52 -13.31 -22.00 7.26
N LEU A 53 -13.33 -23.17 6.59
CA LEU A 53 -12.97 -24.44 7.22
C LEU A 53 -11.53 -24.39 7.76
N LEU A 54 -10.57 -23.90 6.96
CA LEU A 54 -9.19 -23.71 7.43
C LEU A 54 -9.12 -22.77 8.64
N LEU A 55 -9.80 -21.62 8.59
CA LEU A 55 -9.79 -20.64 9.68
C LEU A 55 -10.40 -21.19 10.96
N GLN A 56 -11.48 -21.96 10.86
CA GLN A 56 -12.12 -22.62 12.00
C GLN A 56 -11.19 -23.68 12.62
N GLU A 57 -10.55 -24.52 11.79
CA GLU A 57 -9.57 -25.51 12.25
C GLU A 57 -8.38 -24.84 12.96
N LEU A 58 -7.89 -23.70 12.46
CA LEU A 58 -6.86 -22.93 13.14
C LEU A 58 -7.37 -22.29 14.43
N ALA A 59 -8.59 -21.72 14.44
CA ALA A 59 -9.14 -21.05 15.60
C ALA A 59 -9.29 -21.98 16.80
N VAL A 60 -9.74 -23.22 16.60
CA VAL A 60 -9.88 -24.21 17.68
C VAL A 60 -8.54 -24.68 18.26
N MET A 61 -7.41 -24.36 17.63
CA MET A 61 -6.05 -24.64 18.13
C MET A 61 -5.50 -23.55 19.07
N ASP A 62 -6.18 -22.41 19.20
CA ASP A 62 -5.80 -21.36 20.15
C ASP A 62 -6.43 -21.60 21.52
N SER A 63 -5.64 -21.41 22.60
CA SER A 63 -6.05 -21.81 23.96
C SER A 63 -7.29 -21.09 24.48
N ASN A 64 -7.57 -19.87 24.01
CA ASN A 64 -8.78 -19.13 24.35
C ASN A 64 -10.07 -19.80 23.85
N ASN A 65 -9.98 -20.77 22.93
CA ASN A 65 -11.11 -21.51 22.37
C ASN A 65 -11.20 -22.95 22.90
N PHE A 66 -10.31 -23.40 23.79
CA PHE A 66 -10.38 -24.77 24.32
C PHE A 66 -11.55 -24.89 25.31
N PRO A 67 -12.43 -25.91 25.18
CA PRO A 67 -13.59 -26.07 26.06
C PRO A 67 -13.24 -26.21 27.54
N GLY A 68 -12.10 -26.83 27.86
CA GLY A 68 -11.60 -27.03 29.23
C GLY A 68 -10.65 -25.95 29.72
N ASN A 69 -10.52 -24.82 29.02
CA ASN A 69 -9.57 -23.77 29.42
C ASN A 69 -10.01 -23.08 30.72
N CYS A 70 -9.08 -22.92 31.67
CA CYS A 70 -9.22 -22.05 32.81
C CYS A 70 -8.10 -21.00 32.78
N GLY A 71 -8.41 -19.80 32.28
CA GLY A 71 -7.43 -18.72 32.18
C GLY A 71 -7.28 -17.97 33.50
N VAL A 72 -6.14 -18.13 34.18
CA VAL A 72 -5.78 -17.41 35.43
C VAL A 72 -4.71 -16.32 35.20
N GLY A 73 -4.41 -16.01 33.94
CA GLY A 73 -3.52 -14.93 33.57
C GLY A 73 -4.24 -13.60 33.26
N GLU A 74 -3.43 -12.58 33.02
CA GLU A 74 -3.87 -11.24 32.62
C GLU A 74 -4.18 -11.15 31.11
N ARG A 75 -3.56 -12.01 30.29
CA ARG A 75 -3.71 -12.02 28.82
C ARG A 75 -4.19 -13.37 28.31
N GLU A 76 -5.47 -13.65 28.55
CA GLU A 76 -6.13 -14.94 28.27
C GLU A 76 -7.02 -14.92 27.01
N GLY A 77 -6.96 -13.85 26.20
CA GLY A 77 -7.73 -13.78 24.95
C GLY A 77 -9.25 -13.74 25.15
N ARG A 78 -9.73 -13.30 26.32
CA ARG A 78 -11.17 -13.14 26.62
C ARG A 78 -11.74 -12.03 25.72
N ILE A 79 -12.85 -12.29 25.03
CA ILE A 79 -13.54 -11.31 24.17
C ILE A 79 -14.94 -11.06 24.73
N ALA A 80 -15.27 -9.80 25.01
CA ALA A 80 -16.57 -9.43 25.56
C ALA A 80 -17.70 -9.42 24.51
N SER A 81 -17.43 -8.90 23.30
CA SER A 81 -18.41 -8.80 22.22
C SER A 81 -18.34 -9.98 21.25
N GLN A 82 -19.48 -10.63 21.01
CA GLN A 82 -19.55 -11.73 20.04
C GLN A 82 -19.32 -11.27 18.60
N LEU A 83 -19.73 -10.05 18.23
CA LEU A 83 -19.44 -9.49 16.91
C LEU A 83 -17.93 -9.34 16.70
N VAL A 84 -17.19 -8.95 17.74
CA VAL A 84 -15.72 -8.88 17.70
C VAL A 84 -15.10 -10.27 17.60
N ALA A 85 -15.60 -11.25 18.35
CA ALA A 85 -15.10 -12.61 18.26
C ALA A 85 -15.32 -13.22 16.87
N GLN A 86 -16.52 -13.05 16.30
CA GLN A 86 -16.90 -13.60 15.00
C GLN A 86 -16.12 -12.98 13.85
N ARG A 87 -16.02 -11.65 13.77
CA ARG A 87 -15.31 -10.97 12.68
C ARG A 87 -13.80 -11.26 12.65
N HIS A 88 -13.25 -11.78 13.75
CA HIS A 88 -11.85 -12.20 13.87
C HIS A 88 -11.67 -13.72 13.88
N TYR A 89 -12.70 -14.48 13.48
CA TYR A 89 -12.69 -15.95 13.50
C TYR A 89 -12.25 -16.54 14.84
N ARG A 90 -12.51 -15.84 15.95
CA ARG A 90 -12.15 -16.19 17.34
C ARG A 90 -10.64 -16.30 17.61
N LEU A 91 -9.79 -15.74 16.75
CA LEU A 91 -8.34 -15.69 16.91
C LEU A 91 -7.93 -14.46 17.73
N ALA A 92 -7.85 -14.62 19.06
CA ALA A 92 -7.79 -13.49 20.00
C ALA A 92 -6.37 -13.08 20.43
N HIS A 93 -5.37 -13.94 20.26
CA HIS A 93 -4.07 -13.78 20.92
C HIS A 93 -3.04 -12.93 20.14
N GLY A 94 -3.38 -12.54 18.91
CA GLY A 94 -2.47 -11.84 18.00
C GLY A 94 -1.33 -12.74 17.49
N ILE A 95 -0.26 -12.12 17.00
CA ILE A 95 0.95 -12.79 16.50
C ILE A 95 2.16 -12.51 17.39
N GLY A 96 3.11 -13.44 17.36
CA GLY A 96 4.42 -13.28 17.97
C GLY A 96 4.48 -13.47 19.49
N ARG A 97 5.65 -13.14 20.03
CA ARG A 97 5.98 -13.12 21.46
C ARG A 97 6.64 -11.80 21.83
N SER A 98 6.87 -11.58 23.12
CA SER A 98 7.41 -10.32 23.65
C SER A 98 8.72 -9.85 22.99
N GLY A 99 9.58 -10.77 22.55
CA GLY A 99 10.88 -10.45 21.94
C GLY A 99 11.03 -10.79 20.46
N ASP A 100 9.97 -11.27 19.80
CA ASP A 100 10.01 -11.59 18.36
C ASP A 100 8.58 -11.70 17.81
N ILE A 101 8.22 -10.82 16.88
CA ILE A 101 6.89 -10.79 16.26
C ILE A 101 6.60 -12.04 15.39
N THR A 102 7.65 -12.74 14.94
CA THR A 102 7.56 -13.94 14.08
C THR A 102 7.66 -15.26 14.85
N ALA A 103 7.87 -15.20 16.17
CA ALA A 103 7.95 -16.39 17.02
C ALA A 103 6.60 -17.07 17.21
N VAL A 104 6.64 -18.40 17.39
CA VAL A 104 5.46 -19.22 17.71
C VAL A 104 4.96 -18.89 19.10
N GLN A 105 3.66 -18.63 19.22
CA GLN A 105 2.98 -18.36 20.48
C GLN A 105 2.41 -19.66 21.08
N PRO A 106 2.92 -20.14 22.23
CA PRO A 106 2.43 -21.39 22.83
C PRO A 106 0.95 -21.35 23.22
N LYS A 107 0.40 -20.17 23.59
CA LYS A 107 -1.04 -20.00 23.85
C LYS A 107 -1.91 -19.95 22.58
N ALA A 108 -1.30 -19.85 21.41
CA ALA A 108 -1.99 -19.55 20.16
C ALA A 108 -1.32 -20.25 18.97
N ALA A 109 -1.39 -21.57 18.97
CA ALA A 109 -0.78 -22.39 17.93
C ALA A 109 -1.43 -22.13 16.56
N GLY A 110 -2.76 -21.96 16.52
CA GLY A 110 -3.51 -21.64 15.31
C GLY A 110 -3.14 -20.29 14.73
N SER A 111 -3.13 -19.23 15.55
CA SER A 111 -2.67 -17.90 15.12
C SER A 111 -1.21 -17.91 14.64
N SER A 112 -0.35 -18.75 15.24
CA SER A 112 1.05 -18.90 14.83
C SER A 112 1.19 -19.58 13.47
N VAL A 113 0.38 -20.62 13.21
CA VAL A 113 0.34 -21.29 11.90
C VAL A 113 -0.20 -20.33 10.84
N LEU A 114 -1.29 -19.60 11.13
CA LEU A 114 -1.86 -18.59 10.25
C LEU A 114 -0.82 -17.56 9.82
N MET A 115 -0.09 -16.98 10.77
CA MET A 115 0.95 -15.98 10.49
C MET A 115 2.09 -16.56 9.64
N LYS A 116 2.54 -17.78 9.93
CA LYS A 116 3.59 -18.44 9.12
C LYS A 116 3.11 -18.75 7.70
N LEU A 117 1.86 -19.15 7.52
CA LEU A 117 1.25 -19.33 6.20
C LEU A 117 1.17 -18.00 5.46
N ALA A 118 0.63 -16.95 6.08
CA ALA A 118 0.54 -15.61 5.48
C ALA A 118 1.91 -15.12 5.00
N ASN A 119 2.95 -15.21 5.84
CA ASN A 119 4.32 -14.85 5.46
C ASN A 119 4.84 -15.66 4.27
N SER A 120 4.52 -16.97 4.22
CA SER A 120 4.96 -17.84 3.12
C SER A 120 4.23 -17.53 1.81
N LEU A 121 2.91 -17.28 1.87
CA LEU A 121 2.11 -16.92 0.70
C LEU A 121 2.52 -15.56 0.13
N VAL A 122 2.79 -14.58 1.00
CA VAL A 122 3.30 -13.27 0.58
C VAL A 122 4.69 -13.39 -0.04
N LEU A 123 5.57 -14.25 0.50
CA LEU A 123 6.88 -14.52 -0.11
C LEU A 123 6.72 -15.07 -1.53
N ASP A 124 5.77 -15.99 -1.73
CA ASP A 124 5.44 -16.54 -3.04
C ASP A 124 4.85 -15.47 -3.97
N ALA A 125 3.94 -14.61 -3.47
CA ALA A 125 3.43 -13.46 -4.22
C ALA A 125 4.55 -12.51 -4.69
N ILE A 126 5.52 -12.22 -3.83
CA ILE A 126 6.67 -11.37 -4.18
C ILE A 126 7.47 -11.97 -5.34
N LYS A 127 7.69 -13.30 -5.31
CA LYS A 127 8.37 -14.02 -6.38
C LYS A 127 7.56 -14.01 -7.68
N LEU A 128 6.25 -14.26 -7.59
CA LEU A 128 5.33 -14.20 -8.73
C LEU A 128 5.29 -12.80 -9.36
N SER A 129 5.42 -11.74 -8.56
CA SER A 129 5.47 -10.36 -9.05
C SER A 129 6.80 -9.95 -9.68
N GLY A 130 7.86 -10.76 -9.54
CA GLY A 130 9.12 -10.59 -10.29
C GLY A 130 10.40 -10.51 -9.45
N ILE A 131 10.34 -10.50 -8.12
CA ILE A 131 11.53 -10.47 -7.25
C ILE A 131 11.89 -11.90 -6.84
N GLN A 132 12.35 -12.71 -7.80
CA GLN A 132 12.54 -14.16 -7.64
C GLN A 132 13.58 -14.52 -6.57
N SER A 133 14.62 -13.70 -6.43
CA SER A 133 15.72 -13.91 -5.49
C SER A 133 15.43 -13.47 -4.05
N VAL A 134 14.22 -12.99 -3.74
CA VAL A 134 13.85 -12.66 -2.35
C VAL A 134 14.05 -13.87 -1.43
N SER A 135 14.70 -13.64 -0.30
CA SER A 135 15.13 -14.71 0.62
C SER A 135 14.20 -14.86 1.82
N SER A 136 13.67 -13.74 2.33
CA SER A 136 12.79 -13.73 3.49
C SER A 136 11.84 -12.53 3.45
N CYS A 137 10.67 -12.68 4.04
CA CYS A 137 9.76 -11.59 4.34
C CYS A 137 8.86 -11.92 5.52
N PHE A 138 8.25 -10.91 6.12
CA PHE A 138 7.15 -11.08 7.06
C PHE A 138 6.14 -9.93 6.97
N VAL A 139 4.88 -10.23 7.28
CA VAL A 139 3.80 -9.26 7.43
C VAL A 139 3.94 -8.60 8.80
N VAL A 140 3.91 -7.28 8.82
CA VAL A 140 3.90 -6.46 10.03
C VAL A 140 2.59 -5.65 10.07
N PRO A 141 1.84 -5.64 11.18
CA PRO A 141 0.57 -4.93 11.29
C PRO A 141 0.81 -3.45 11.60
N MET A 142 1.55 -2.80 10.72
CA MET A 142 1.79 -1.36 10.71
C MET A 142 1.77 -0.87 9.27
N ALA A 143 1.36 0.38 9.05
CA ALA A 143 1.47 1.01 7.74
C ALA A 143 2.94 1.16 7.29
N THR A 144 3.17 1.37 5.99
CA THR A 144 4.50 1.33 5.37
C THR A 144 5.49 2.30 6.01
N GLY A 145 5.06 3.51 6.38
CA GLY A 145 5.92 4.46 7.09
C GLY A 145 6.46 3.90 8.41
N MET A 146 5.63 3.26 9.23
CA MET A 146 6.06 2.64 10.48
C MET A 146 6.87 1.37 10.28
N ALA A 147 6.64 0.63 9.19
CA ALA A 147 7.50 -0.48 8.80
C ALA A 147 8.90 0.01 8.38
N LEU A 148 9.01 1.15 7.68
CA LEU A 148 10.30 1.81 7.41
C LEU A 148 10.99 2.25 8.71
N VAL A 149 10.24 2.79 9.69
CA VAL A 149 10.79 3.09 11.03
C VAL A 149 11.41 1.84 11.65
N LEU A 150 10.71 0.71 11.62
CA LEU A 150 11.21 -0.54 12.20
C LEU A 150 12.52 -1.00 11.52
N CYS A 151 12.62 -0.89 10.20
CA CYS A 151 13.87 -1.16 9.48
C CYS A 151 15.02 -0.24 9.94
N MET A 152 14.76 1.06 10.06
CA MET A 152 15.77 2.05 10.48
C MET A 152 16.19 1.87 11.96
N LEU A 153 15.26 1.56 12.86
CA LEU A 153 15.56 1.23 14.25
C LEU A 153 16.43 -0.03 14.36
N THR A 154 16.21 -1.01 13.48
CA THR A 154 17.07 -2.21 13.40
C THR A 154 18.47 -1.84 12.91
N LEU A 155 18.59 -0.97 11.90
CA LEU A 155 19.88 -0.49 11.42
C LEU A 155 20.64 0.33 12.46
N ARG A 156 19.95 1.07 13.34
CA ARG A 156 20.57 1.81 14.45
C ARG A 156 21.41 0.90 15.34
N LEU A 157 20.95 -0.32 15.58
CA LEU A 157 21.67 -1.31 16.38
C LEU A 157 23.01 -1.72 15.74
N ARG A 158 23.11 -1.64 14.41
CA ARG A 158 24.32 -1.97 13.64
C ARG A 158 25.20 -0.74 13.37
N ARG A 159 24.61 0.47 13.38
CA ARG A 159 25.26 1.74 13.07
C ARG A 159 24.86 2.80 14.11
N PRO A 160 25.31 2.68 15.37
CA PRO A 160 24.85 3.53 16.47
C PRO A 160 25.23 5.01 16.30
N ASP A 161 26.34 5.28 15.62
CA ASP A 161 26.85 6.64 15.39
C ASP A 161 26.21 7.33 14.18
N ALA A 162 25.44 6.60 13.37
CA ALA A 162 24.80 7.15 12.19
C ALA A 162 23.68 8.13 12.57
N LYS A 163 23.62 9.26 11.86
CA LYS A 163 22.67 10.36 12.11
C LYS A 163 21.76 10.61 10.91
N TYR A 164 22.25 10.32 9.71
CA TYR A 164 21.62 10.76 8.47
C TYR A 164 20.94 9.62 7.72
N VAL A 165 19.81 9.93 7.09
CA VAL A 165 19.22 9.09 6.03
C VAL A 165 19.21 9.89 4.74
N VAL A 166 19.97 9.43 3.75
CA VAL A 166 20.01 10.07 2.43
C VAL A 166 18.78 9.63 1.64
N TRP A 167 18.02 10.60 1.12
CA TRP A 167 16.69 10.36 0.60
C TRP A 167 16.42 11.17 -0.68
N PRO A 168 16.34 10.51 -1.85
CA PRO A 168 15.83 11.11 -3.08
C PRO A 168 14.38 11.57 -2.89
N ARG A 169 14.16 12.87 -3.08
CA ARG A 169 12.91 13.54 -2.72
C ARG A 169 11.69 12.88 -3.35
N ILE A 170 10.68 12.62 -2.53
CA ILE A 170 9.30 12.33 -2.95
C ILE A 170 8.32 12.98 -1.95
N ASP A 171 7.37 13.76 -2.45
CA ASP A 171 6.47 14.54 -1.59
C ASP A 171 5.30 13.67 -1.07
N GLN A 172 5.65 12.78 -0.16
CA GLN A 172 4.74 11.90 0.58
C GLN A 172 5.12 11.97 2.07
N LYS A 173 4.18 12.48 2.88
CA LYS A 173 4.44 12.82 4.29
C LYS A 173 4.87 11.61 5.13
N SER A 174 4.30 10.42 4.90
CA SER A 174 4.52 9.23 5.73
C SER A 174 5.95 8.67 5.62
N CYS A 175 6.48 8.49 4.41
CA CYS A 175 7.85 8.00 4.24
C CYS A 175 8.87 9.03 4.73
N PHE A 176 8.65 10.33 4.49
CA PHE A 176 9.50 11.37 5.06
C PHE A 176 9.47 11.38 6.59
N LYS A 177 8.27 11.37 7.18
CA LYS A 177 8.08 11.29 8.63
C LYS A 177 8.69 10.03 9.22
N SER A 178 8.80 8.93 8.48
CA SER A 178 9.42 7.71 9.00
C SER A 178 10.88 7.93 9.40
N ILE A 179 11.64 8.74 8.64
CA ILE A 179 13.03 9.06 8.97
C ILE A 179 13.09 9.82 10.31
N VAL A 180 12.31 10.89 10.41
CA VAL A 180 12.27 11.74 11.62
C VAL A 180 11.74 10.97 12.83
N THR A 181 10.69 10.16 12.64
CA THR A 181 10.10 9.33 13.71
C THR A 181 11.07 8.27 14.20
N ALA A 182 11.90 7.71 13.31
CA ALA A 182 12.98 6.82 13.72
C ALA A 182 14.06 7.57 14.51
N GLY A 183 14.13 8.90 14.47
CA GLY A 183 15.08 9.74 15.18
C GLY A 183 16.34 10.05 14.38
N PHE A 184 16.23 10.13 13.05
CA PHE A 184 17.32 10.48 12.14
C PHE A 184 17.04 11.77 11.40
N GLU A 185 18.10 12.40 10.88
CA GLU A 185 18.04 13.60 10.06
C GLU A 185 17.92 13.21 8.57
N PRO A 186 16.82 13.57 7.89
CA PRO A 186 16.68 13.38 6.45
C PRO A 186 17.62 14.31 5.69
N VAL A 187 18.46 13.72 4.83
CA VAL A 187 19.26 14.46 3.84
C VAL A 187 18.53 14.36 2.52
N VAL A 188 17.74 15.40 2.23
CA VAL A 188 16.90 15.48 1.02
C VAL A 188 17.79 15.71 -0.20
N ILE A 189 17.70 14.81 -1.17
CA ILE A 189 18.34 14.95 -2.48
C ILE A 189 17.25 15.35 -3.47
N GLU A 190 17.33 16.57 -4.01
CA GLU A 190 16.43 17.03 -5.07
C GLU A 190 16.55 16.17 -6.33
N ASN A 191 15.49 16.15 -7.13
CA ASN A 191 15.45 15.39 -8.38
C ASN A 191 15.97 16.23 -9.55
N ILE A 192 16.42 15.58 -10.62
CA ILE A 192 16.77 16.22 -11.90
C ILE A 192 15.57 16.12 -12.84
N LEU A 193 15.20 17.24 -13.46
CA LEU A 193 14.22 17.27 -14.55
C LEU A 193 14.85 16.76 -15.86
N ASP A 194 14.29 15.69 -16.42
CA ASP A 194 14.67 15.10 -17.71
C ASP A 194 13.42 15.01 -18.60
N GLY A 195 13.26 15.99 -19.49
CA GLY A 195 12.01 16.21 -20.22
C GLY A 195 10.88 16.57 -19.25
N ASP A 196 9.86 15.70 -19.15
CA ASP A 196 8.78 15.85 -18.17
C ASP A 196 9.04 15.08 -16.87
N GLU A 197 10.04 14.21 -16.79
CA GLU A 197 10.24 13.29 -15.67
C GLU A 197 11.18 13.87 -14.61
N LEU A 198 10.89 13.58 -13.35
CA LEU A 198 11.80 13.85 -12.23
C LEU A 198 12.54 12.58 -11.85
N CYS A 199 13.85 12.61 -12.04
CA CYS A 199 14.77 11.48 -11.91
C CYS A 199 15.72 11.64 -10.72
N THR A 200 16.27 10.53 -10.23
CA THR A 200 17.31 10.54 -9.19
C THR A 200 18.54 11.35 -9.62
N ASP A 201 18.94 12.33 -8.80
CA ASP A 201 20.24 13.00 -8.91
C ASP A 201 21.36 12.13 -8.30
N LEU A 202 21.95 11.26 -9.12
CA LEU A 202 23.05 10.39 -8.68
C LEU A 202 24.32 11.17 -8.32
N GLU A 203 24.55 12.34 -8.93
CA GLU A 203 25.75 13.13 -8.69
C GLU A 203 25.68 13.80 -7.31
N THR A 204 24.57 14.49 -7.02
CA THR A 204 24.35 15.09 -5.70
C THR A 204 24.26 14.03 -4.62
N LEU A 205 23.64 12.88 -4.89
CA LEU A 205 23.59 11.76 -3.95
C LEU A 205 25.01 11.27 -3.60
N LYS A 206 25.87 11.00 -4.61
CA LYS A 206 27.27 10.60 -4.40
C LYS A 206 28.05 11.65 -3.62
N ARG A 207 27.94 12.92 -4.01
CA ARG A 207 28.58 14.05 -3.34
C ARG A 207 28.17 14.13 -1.87
N LYS A 208 26.88 13.98 -1.55
CA LYS A 208 26.40 14.01 -0.16
C LYS A 208 26.84 12.81 0.64
N VAL A 209 26.95 11.63 0.03
CA VAL A 209 27.54 10.46 0.68
C VAL A 209 29.01 10.71 1.05
N ASP A 210 29.77 11.32 0.16
CA ASP A 210 31.19 11.64 0.40
C ASP A 210 31.36 12.77 1.43
N GLU A 211 30.53 13.81 1.36
CA GLU A 211 30.54 14.97 2.28
C GLU A 211 30.23 14.56 3.73
N LEU A 212 29.21 13.73 3.93
CA LEU A 212 28.76 13.31 5.27
C LEU A 212 29.63 12.18 5.85
N GLY A 213 30.28 11.41 4.98
CA GLY A 213 31.01 10.20 5.35
C GLY A 213 30.08 9.01 5.62
N ALA A 214 30.42 7.85 5.05
CA ALA A 214 29.58 6.65 5.10
C ALA A 214 29.20 6.18 6.51
N SER A 215 30.08 6.35 7.50
CA SER A 215 29.83 5.97 8.90
C SER A 215 28.70 6.78 9.55
N ASN A 216 28.49 8.04 9.14
CA ASN A 216 27.43 8.90 9.66
C ASN A 216 26.07 8.65 8.98
N ILE A 217 26.04 7.86 7.91
CA ILE A 217 24.83 7.55 7.16
C ILE A 217 24.29 6.20 7.63
N LEU A 218 23.02 6.21 8.04
CA LEU A 218 22.31 5.02 8.47
C LEU A 218 21.96 4.15 7.27
N CYS A 219 21.36 4.77 6.26
CA CYS A 219 21.01 4.15 5.00
C CYS A 219 20.73 5.21 3.92
N VAL A 220 20.76 4.76 2.66
CA VAL A 220 20.02 5.43 1.58
C VAL A 220 18.60 4.87 1.55
N MET A 221 17.59 5.74 1.59
CA MET A 221 16.19 5.35 1.46
C MET A 221 15.67 5.77 0.09
N SER A 222 15.63 4.86 -0.87
CA SER A 222 15.11 5.11 -2.22
C SER A 222 13.62 4.78 -2.31
N THR A 223 12.95 5.17 -3.41
CA THR A 223 11.53 4.94 -3.65
C THR A 223 11.26 4.49 -5.09
N THR A 224 10.55 3.37 -5.25
CA THR A 224 10.10 2.89 -6.58
C THR A 224 8.76 3.52 -6.97
N SER A 225 7.70 3.10 -6.30
CA SER A 225 6.33 3.50 -6.61
C SER A 225 6.09 4.92 -6.11
N CYS A 226 5.87 5.85 -7.04
CA CYS A 226 5.72 7.28 -6.79
C CYS A 226 4.68 7.90 -7.74
N PHE A 227 4.24 9.11 -7.43
CA PHE A 227 3.33 9.87 -8.28
C PHE A 227 4.12 10.49 -9.42
N ALA A 228 3.56 10.48 -10.64
CA ALA A 228 4.10 11.25 -11.74
C ALA A 228 4.11 12.74 -11.36
N PRO A 229 5.09 13.54 -11.83
CA PRO A 229 6.09 13.25 -12.86
C PRO A 229 7.35 12.53 -12.36
N ARG A 230 7.47 12.29 -11.05
CA ARG A 230 8.58 11.49 -10.53
C ARG A 230 8.48 10.05 -11.05
N ILE A 231 9.64 9.45 -11.28
CA ILE A 231 9.77 8.05 -11.69
C ILE A 231 10.42 7.22 -10.59
N PRO A 232 10.37 5.87 -10.67
CA PRO A 232 11.15 5.03 -9.77
C PRO A 232 12.62 5.45 -9.74
N ASP A 233 13.21 5.45 -8.55
CA ASP A 233 14.63 5.77 -8.41
C ASP A 233 15.52 4.80 -9.23
N LYS A 234 16.70 5.29 -9.60
CA LYS A 234 17.78 4.54 -10.24
C LYS A 234 18.40 3.52 -9.28
N LEU A 235 17.64 2.46 -8.98
CA LEU A 235 17.97 1.52 -7.89
C LEU A 235 19.25 0.73 -8.13
N GLU A 236 19.59 0.43 -9.39
CA GLU A 236 20.83 -0.30 -9.73
C GLU A 236 22.04 0.52 -9.32
N GLU A 237 22.10 1.78 -9.75
CA GLU A 237 23.19 2.71 -9.47
C GLU A 237 23.25 3.10 -7.98
N ILE A 238 22.09 3.32 -7.34
CA ILE A 238 22.05 3.52 -5.87
C ILE A 238 22.56 2.27 -5.15
N GLY A 239 22.15 1.08 -5.59
CA GLY A 239 22.58 -0.19 -5.03
C GLY A 239 24.08 -0.40 -5.15
N GLU A 240 24.67 -0.10 -6.30
CA GLU A 240 26.12 -0.16 -6.53
C GLU A 240 26.88 0.83 -5.63
N LEU A 241 26.38 2.06 -5.49
CA LEU A 241 26.97 3.03 -4.58
C LEU A 241 26.91 2.53 -3.13
N CYS A 242 25.75 2.07 -2.67
CA CYS A 242 25.54 1.54 -1.33
C CYS A 242 26.46 0.34 -1.04
N LYS A 243 26.67 -0.52 -2.03
CA LYS A 243 27.63 -1.63 -1.95
C LYS A 243 29.07 -1.12 -1.83
N SER A 244 29.48 -0.19 -2.68
CA SER A 244 30.86 0.33 -2.71
C SER A 244 31.24 1.13 -1.46
N LYS A 245 30.28 1.83 -0.84
CA LYS A 245 30.49 2.67 0.34
C LYS A 245 30.13 1.97 1.67
N ASP A 246 29.71 0.70 1.61
CA ASP A 246 29.18 -0.07 2.75
C ASP A 246 28.08 0.70 3.54
N ILE A 247 27.10 1.21 2.80
CA ILE A 247 25.93 1.90 3.34
C ILE A 247 24.71 1.01 3.12
N PRO A 248 23.88 0.75 4.15
CA PRO A 248 22.62 0.04 3.97
C PRO A 248 21.66 0.72 2.99
N HIS A 249 20.89 -0.05 2.25
CA HIS A 249 19.91 0.43 1.29
C HIS A 249 18.51 -0.09 1.63
N ILE A 250 17.60 0.84 1.96
CA ILE A 250 16.19 0.56 2.19
C ILE A 250 15.39 1.09 1.00
N VAL A 251 14.55 0.25 0.40
CA VAL A 251 13.67 0.65 -0.70
C VAL A 251 12.23 0.79 -0.20
N ASN A 252 11.69 2.00 -0.28
CA ASN A 252 10.26 2.26 -0.16
C ASN A 252 9.54 1.79 -1.44
N ASN A 253 8.97 0.58 -1.38
CA ASN A 253 8.23 -0.05 -2.48
C ASN A 253 6.73 -0.11 -2.17
N ALA A 254 6.20 0.94 -1.51
CA ALA A 254 4.86 1.01 -0.94
C ALA A 254 3.77 0.35 -1.80
N TYR A 255 3.68 0.71 -3.08
CA TYR A 255 2.69 0.17 -4.02
C TYR A 255 3.33 -0.31 -5.32
N GLY A 256 4.60 -0.73 -5.27
CA GLY A 256 5.33 -1.17 -6.46
C GLY A 256 5.26 -2.67 -6.72
N LEU A 257 4.73 -3.48 -5.81
CA LEU A 257 4.63 -4.94 -6.00
C LEU A 257 3.70 -5.31 -7.15
N GLN A 258 2.69 -4.48 -7.40
CA GLN A 258 1.77 -4.61 -8.53
C GLN A 258 2.37 -4.25 -9.91
N SER A 259 3.62 -3.77 -9.96
CA SER A 259 4.29 -3.34 -11.19
C SER A 259 5.52 -4.19 -11.46
N SER A 260 5.49 -4.95 -12.57
CA SER A 260 6.64 -5.75 -12.98
C SER A 260 7.89 -4.92 -13.29
N LYS A 261 7.72 -3.62 -13.65
CA LYS A 261 8.86 -2.69 -13.84
C LYS A 261 9.52 -2.38 -12.49
N CYS A 262 8.73 -2.07 -11.45
CA CYS A 262 9.26 -1.78 -10.11
C CYS A 262 9.91 -3.01 -9.47
N THR A 263 9.27 -4.19 -9.58
CA THR A 263 9.84 -5.43 -9.03
C THR A 263 11.10 -5.86 -9.76
N HIS A 264 11.17 -5.68 -11.08
CA HIS A 264 12.39 -5.93 -11.84
C HIS A 264 13.52 -5.01 -11.40
N LEU A 265 13.27 -3.71 -11.18
CA LEU A 265 14.29 -2.78 -10.67
C LEU A 265 14.87 -3.23 -9.33
N ILE A 266 14.02 -3.69 -8.39
CA ILE A 266 14.49 -4.21 -7.09
C ILE A 266 15.33 -5.48 -7.29
N GLN A 267 14.89 -6.39 -8.17
CA GLN A 267 15.61 -7.61 -8.50
C GLN A 267 16.99 -7.30 -9.15
N GLN A 268 17.08 -6.31 -10.03
CA GLN A 268 18.35 -5.91 -10.63
C GLN A 268 19.27 -5.23 -9.62
N ALA A 269 18.75 -4.30 -8.84
CA ALA A 269 19.53 -3.60 -7.81
C ALA A 269 20.16 -4.57 -6.78
N ALA A 270 19.42 -5.61 -6.39
CA ALA A 270 19.94 -6.66 -5.52
C ALA A 270 20.98 -7.56 -6.21
N ARG A 271 20.93 -7.70 -7.54
CA ARG A 271 21.89 -8.48 -8.33
C ARG A 271 23.22 -7.76 -8.49
N VAL A 272 23.20 -6.48 -8.84
CA VAL A 272 24.42 -5.71 -9.16
C VAL A 272 25.00 -5.02 -7.93
N GLY A 273 24.13 -4.58 -7.02
CA GLY A 273 24.47 -3.74 -5.88
C GLY A 273 24.07 -4.32 -4.52
N ARG A 274 23.59 -3.45 -3.64
CA ARG A 274 23.13 -3.76 -2.29
C ARG A 274 21.69 -3.28 -2.10
N VAL A 275 20.84 -4.16 -1.56
CA VAL A 275 19.50 -3.85 -1.05
C VAL A 275 19.31 -4.65 0.24
N ASP A 276 19.21 -3.98 1.38
CA ASP A 276 19.10 -4.65 2.68
C ASP A 276 17.63 -5.01 2.98
N ALA A 277 16.71 -4.10 2.69
CA ALA A 277 15.27 -4.34 2.81
C ALA A 277 14.46 -3.53 1.80
N PHE A 278 13.29 -4.04 1.44
CA PHE A 278 12.26 -3.31 0.73
C PHE A 278 10.91 -3.50 1.43
N VAL A 279 10.12 -2.43 1.47
CA VAL A 279 8.87 -2.39 2.25
C VAL A 279 7.69 -2.07 1.35
N GLN A 280 6.60 -2.83 1.48
CA GLN A 280 5.38 -2.69 0.68
C GLN A 280 4.14 -2.59 1.57
N SER A 281 3.13 -1.82 1.17
CA SER A 281 1.83 -1.79 1.85
C SER A 281 0.98 -2.99 1.43
N THR A 282 0.17 -3.50 2.35
CA THR A 282 -0.73 -4.62 2.04
C THR A 282 -1.95 -4.15 1.26
N ASP A 283 -2.56 -3.04 1.70
CA ASP A 283 -3.76 -2.46 1.08
C ASP A 283 -3.54 -2.13 -0.39
N LYS A 284 -2.42 -1.48 -0.73
CA LYS A 284 -2.15 -0.99 -2.09
C LYS A 284 -1.78 -2.08 -3.09
N ASN A 285 -1.35 -3.26 -2.63
CA ASN A 285 -0.89 -4.34 -3.52
C ASN A 285 -1.77 -5.59 -3.49
N PHE A 286 -2.66 -5.70 -2.50
CA PHE A 286 -3.49 -6.89 -2.28
C PHE A 286 -4.97 -6.57 -2.01
N MET A 287 -5.40 -5.30 -2.11
CA MET A 287 -6.81 -4.92 -1.97
C MET A 287 -7.43 -5.33 -0.62
N VAL A 288 -6.65 -5.18 0.45
CA VAL A 288 -7.07 -5.42 1.84
C VAL A 288 -7.18 -4.09 2.61
N PRO A 289 -7.79 -4.04 3.81
CA PRO A 289 -7.83 -2.82 4.60
C PRO A 289 -6.44 -2.25 4.92
N VAL A 290 -6.38 -0.92 5.08
CA VAL A 290 -5.17 -0.19 5.49
C VAL A 290 -4.73 -0.67 6.88
N GLY A 291 -3.42 -0.80 7.08
CA GLY A 291 -2.83 -1.06 8.39
C GLY A 291 -1.80 -2.19 8.43
N GLY A 292 -1.55 -2.87 7.30
CA GLY A 292 -0.48 -3.84 7.15
C GLY A 292 0.64 -3.38 6.23
N SER A 293 1.81 -3.97 6.39
CA SER A 293 2.92 -3.90 5.43
C SER A 293 3.69 -5.20 5.41
N VAL A 294 4.48 -5.37 4.37
CA VAL A 294 5.43 -6.47 4.21
C VAL A 294 6.82 -5.89 4.26
N ILE A 295 7.68 -6.47 5.08
CA ILE A 295 9.12 -6.20 5.08
C ILE A 295 9.79 -7.41 4.47
N ALA A 296 10.55 -7.20 3.41
CA ALA A 296 11.22 -8.25 2.65
C ALA A 296 12.66 -7.89 2.34
N GLY A 297 13.50 -8.89 2.07
CA GLY A 297 14.89 -8.66 1.69
C GLY A 297 15.61 -9.93 1.25
N PHE A 298 16.90 -9.73 0.96
CA PHE A 298 17.77 -10.74 0.37
C PHE A 298 18.66 -11.44 1.41
N ASP A 299 18.87 -10.81 2.58
CA ASP A 299 19.55 -11.40 3.73
C ASP A 299 18.53 -11.87 4.78
N ARG A 300 18.38 -13.18 4.95
CA ARG A 300 17.43 -13.75 5.92
C ARG A 300 17.74 -13.29 7.34
N GLY A 301 19.02 -13.23 7.73
CA GLY A 301 19.43 -12.87 9.08
C GLY A 301 19.00 -11.45 9.46
N PHE A 302 19.17 -10.48 8.55
CA PHE A 302 18.73 -9.12 8.76
C PHE A 302 17.21 -9.00 8.84
N ILE A 303 16.46 -9.66 7.94
CA ILE A 303 14.98 -9.64 8.00
C ILE A 303 14.46 -10.24 9.32
N GLU A 304 15.08 -11.32 9.81
CA GLU A 304 14.75 -11.88 11.14
C GLU A 304 15.09 -10.91 12.29
N GLN A 305 16.20 -10.16 12.20
CA GLN A 305 16.54 -9.13 13.18
C GLN A 305 15.52 -7.98 13.20
N ILE A 306 14.97 -7.59 12.04
CA ILE A 306 13.90 -6.59 11.99
C ILE A 306 12.66 -7.10 12.75
N GLY A 307 12.28 -8.37 12.55
CA GLY A 307 11.18 -9.00 13.29
C GLY A 307 11.41 -9.04 14.82
N LYS A 308 12.65 -9.29 15.26
CA LYS A 308 13.05 -9.28 16.68
C LYS A 308 13.11 -7.88 17.30
N THR A 309 13.26 -6.84 16.47
CA THR A 309 13.29 -5.44 16.93
C THR A 309 11.90 -4.94 17.32
N TYR A 310 10.82 -5.58 16.84
CA TYR A 310 9.46 -5.22 17.21
C TYR A 310 9.17 -5.59 18.69
N PRO A 311 8.82 -4.62 19.56
CA PRO A 311 8.59 -4.90 20.97
C PRO A 311 7.16 -5.38 21.22
N GLY A 312 7.01 -6.65 21.60
CA GLY A 312 5.71 -7.19 22.01
C GLY A 312 4.99 -8.02 20.96
N ARG A 313 3.71 -8.31 21.25
CA ARG A 313 2.80 -8.97 20.30
C ARG A 313 2.12 -7.93 19.43
N ALA A 314 1.59 -8.37 18.30
CA ALA A 314 0.91 -7.48 17.37
C ALA A 314 -0.42 -8.08 16.89
N SER A 315 -1.24 -7.26 16.21
CA SER A 315 -2.50 -7.72 15.61
C SER A 315 -2.24 -8.80 14.55
N ASN A 316 -3.11 -9.81 14.50
CA ASN A 316 -3.11 -10.82 13.42
C ASN A 316 -3.94 -10.40 12.21
N THR A 317 -4.77 -9.35 12.31
CA THR A 317 -5.76 -9.00 11.26
C THR A 317 -5.12 -8.81 9.89
N PRO A 318 -4.02 -8.04 9.71
CA PRO A 318 -3.43 -7.89 8.38
C PRO A 318 -2.84 -9.18 7.80
N SER A 319 -2.39 -10.12 8.65
CA SER A 319 -1.95 -11.45 8.20
C SER A 319 -3.13 -12.32 7.79
N MET A 320 -4.25 -12.24 8.51
CA MET A 320 -5.47 -12.97 8.20
C MET A 320 -6.10 -12.47 6.90
N ASP A 321 -6.20 -11.15 6.72
CA ASP A 321 -6.73 -10.54 5.49
C ASP A 321 -5.92 -10.99 4.28
N LEU A 322 -4.58 -10.92 4.34
CA LEU A 322 -3.72 -11.39 3.26
C LEU A 322 -3.84 -12.90 3.01
N LEU A 323 -3.94 -13.72 4.06
CA LEU A 323 -4.12 -15.16 3.91
C LEU A 323 -5.42 -15.45 3.16
N ILE A 324 -6.53 -14.86 3.60
CA ILE A 324 -7.85 -15.02 2.98
C ILE A 324 -7.78 -14.59 1.52
N THR A 325 -7.30 -13.36 1.24
CA THR A 325 -7.25 -12.82 -0.11
C THR A 325 -6.39 -13.66 -1.06
N LEU A 326 -5.21 -14.10 -0.64
CA LEU A 326 -4.32 -14.90 -1.51
C LEU A 326 -4.88 -16.31 -1.74
N LEU A 327 -5.58 -16.89 -0.77
CA LEU A 327 -6.26 -18.17 -0.96
C LEU A 327 -7.48 -18.03 -1.88
N SER A 328 -8.26 -16.95 -1.76
CA SER A 328 -9.43 -16.67 -2.61
C SER A 328 -9.03 -16.38 -4.05
N LEU A 329 -7.96 -15.60 -4.27
CA LEU A 329 -7.49 -15.28 -5.62
C LEU A 329 -6.79 -16.47 -6.28
N GLY A 330 -5.98 -17.20 -5.52
CA GLY A 330 -4.98 -18.09 -6.09
C GLY A 330 -3.94 -17.36 -6.94
N ALA A 331 -2.98 -18.10 -7.48
CA ALA A 331 -1.92 -17.55 -8.30
C ALA A 331 -2.45 -17.06 -9.65
N SER A 332 -3.45 -17.74 -10.22
CA SER A 332 -4.12 -17.34 -11.46
C SER A 332 -4.84 -16.00 -11.30
N GLY A 333 -5.64 -15.84 -10.25
CA GLY A 333 -6.37 -14.60 -9.96
C GLY A 333 -5.45 -13.42 -9.67
N TYR A 334 -4.40 -13.63 -8.88
CA TYR A 334 -3.42 -12.56 -8.63
C TYR A 334 -2.68 -12.12 -9.91
N LYS A 335 -2.23 -13.07 -10.74
CA LYS A 335 -1.61 -12.77 -12.04
C LYS A 335 -2.57 -12.05 -12.99
N LYS A 336 -3.85 -12.44 -12.99
CA LYS A 336 -4.90 -11.79 -13.77
C LYS A 336 -5.05 -10.32 -13.36
N LEU A 337 -5.13 -10.02 -12.07
CA LEU A 337 -5.18 -8.62 -11.58
C LEU A 337 -3.95 -7.79 -12.01
N LEU A 338 -2.75 -8.39 -12.00
CA LEU A 338 -1.53 -7.73 -12.47
C LEU A 338 -1.56 -7.45 -13.99
N ALA A 339 -2.15 -8.34 -14.77
CA ALA A 339 -2.33 -8.18 -16.21
C ALA A 339 -3.39 -7.11 -16.52
N GLU A 340 -4.56 -7.19 -15.89
CA GLU A 340 -5.64 -6.22 -16.03
C GLU A 340 -5.18 -4.80 -15.65
N ARG A 341 -4.36 -4.66 -14.59
CA ARG A 341 -3.76 -3.37 -14.24
C ARG A 341 -2.88 -2.80 -15.36
N LYS A 342 -2.12 -3.63 -16.09
CA LYS A 342 -1.32 -3.18 -17.25
C LYS A 342 -2.21 -2.75 -18.41
N GLU A 343 -3.29 -3.48 -18.66
CA GLU A 343 -4.29 -3.12 -19.67
C GLU A 343 -4.97 -1.79 -19.32
N MET A 344 -5.41 -1.62 -18.06
CA MET A 344 -6.00 -0.38 -17.57
C MET A 344 -5.02 0.78 -17.58
N TYR A 345 -3.72 0.54 -17.38
CA TYR A 345 -2.70 1.57 -17.58
C TYR A 345 -2.70 2.04 -19.04
N GLY A 346 -2.68 1.13 -20.02
CA GLY A 346 -2.74 1.52 -21.44
C GLY A 346 -4.05 2.26 -21.78
N TYR A 347 -5.17 1.74 -21.31
CA TYR A 347 -6.49 2.32 -21.56
C TYR A 347 -6.65 3.71 -20.94
N LEU A 348 -6.26 3.88 -19.67
CA LEU A 348 -6.26 5.16 -18.98
C LEU A 348 -5.35 6.17 -19.69
N GLN A 349 -4.16 5.73 -20.14
CA GLN A 349 -3.21 6.58 -20.85
C GLN A 349 -3.82 7.15 -22.14
N GLU A 350 -4.40 6.28 -22.97
CA GLU A 350 -5.05 6.68 -24.22
C GLU A 350 -6.19 7.66 -23.96
N ARG A 351 -7.10 7.33 -23.05
CA ARG A 351 -8.28 8.16 -22.76
C ARG A 351 -7.91 9.49 -22.12
N LEU A 352 -6.91 9.52 -21.25
CA LEU A 352 -6.39 10.76 -20.68
C LEU A 352 -5.73 11.64 -21.74
N ALA A 353 -4.95 11.06 -22.66
CA ALA A 353 -4.32 11.81 -23.73
C ALA A 353 -5.37 12.49 -24.62
N THR A 354 -6.39 11.74 -25.06
CA THR A 354 -7.50 12.31 -25.86
C THR A 354 -8.25 13.41 -25.10
N CYS A 355 -8.60 13.16 -23.84
CA CYS A 355 -9.31 14.15 -23.02
C CYS A 355 -8.47 15.42 -22.81
N ALA A 356 -7.16 15.26 -22.54
CA ALA A 356 -6.24 16.38 -22.39
C ALA A 356 -6.17 17.20 -23.68
N GLU A 357 -5.94 16.55 -24.83
CA GLU A 357 -5.85 17.24 -26.14
C GLU A 357 -7.12 18.00 -26.49
N GLN A 358 -8.30 17.40 -26.30
CA GLN A 358 -9.60 18.05 -26.52
C GLN A 358 -9.79 19.27 -25.62
N CYS A 359 -9.25 19.21 -24.41
CA CYS A 359 -9.27 20.31 -23.48
C CYS A 359 -8.07 21.25 -23.67
N GLY A 360 -7.24 21.15 -24.71
CA GLY A 360 -6.07 22.01 -24.93
C GLY A 360 -4.97 21.85 -23.86
N GLU A 361 -4.89 20.68 -23.25
CA GLU A 361 -3.82 20.22 -22.34
C GLU A 361 -3.03 19.08 -22.99
N ARG A 362 -1.97 18.62 -22.33
CA ARG A 362 -1.22 17.44 -22.76
C ARG A 362 -0.98 16.46 -21.62
N LEU A 363 -0.85 15.19 -21.97
CA LEU A 363 -0.30 14.19 -21.06
C LEU A 363 1.23 14.41 -20.92
N LEU A 364 1.74 14.42 -19.69
CA LEU A 364 3.17 14.46 -19.40
C LEU A 364 3.84 13.15 -19.87
N SER A 365 4.94 13.27 -20.59
CA SER A 365 5.71 12.13 -21.12
C SER A 365 6.53 11.45 -20.01
N THR A 366 5.85 10.64 -19.20
CA THR A 366 6.40 9.97 -18.01
C THR A 366 6.51 8.45 -18.18
N ARG A 367 7.13 8.01 -19.29
CA ARG A 367 7.19 6.60 -19.75
C ARG A 367 7.83 5.64 -18.73
N ARG A 368 8.71 6.15 -17.86
CA ARG A 368 9.39 5.35 -16.82
C ARG A 368 8.54 5.18 -15.56
N ASN A 369 7.45 5.93 -15.36
CA ASN A 369 6.47 5.67 -14.30
C ASN A 369 5.44 4.61 -14.77
N PRO A 370 5.36 3.43 -14.14
CA PRO A 370 4.50 2.34 -14.63
C PRO A 370 3.08 2.32 -14.04
N ILE A 371 2.75 3.27 -13.18
CA ILE A 371 1.49 3.28 -12.41
C ILE A 371 0.78 4.62 -12.53
N SER A 372 1.51 5.73 -12.33
CA SER A 372 0.95 7.08 -12.28
C SER A 372 1.29 7.87 -13.55
N MET A 373 0.37 8.75 -13.95
CA MET A 373 0.49 9.67 -15.07
C MET A 373 0.09 11.08 -14.61
N GLY A 374 0.55 12.11 -15.32
CA GLY A 374 0.16 13.49 -15.08
C GLY A 374 -0.35 14.17 -16.36
N VAL A 375 -1.35 15.04 -16.22
CA VAL A 375 -1.90 15.90 -17.27
C VAL A 375 -1.60 17.34 -16.90
N THR A 376 -1.09 18.14 -17.83
CA THR A 376 -0.84 19.57 -17.59
C THR A 376 -2.14 20.29 -17.25
N LEU A 377 -2.02 21.36 -16.46
CA LEU A 377 -3.09 22.31 -16.23
C LEU A 377 -2.59 23.69 -16.65
N THR A 378 -2.79 24.03 -17.91
CA THR A 378 -2.39 25.30 -18.50
C THR A 378 -3.47 26.33 -18.24
N LEU A 379 -3.34 27.05 -17.13
CA LEU A 379 -4.32 28.02 -16.66
C LEU A 379 -3.77 29.43 -16.85
N ALA A 380 -4.47 30.26 -17.64
CA ALA A 380 -4.12 31.66 -17.81
C ALA A 380 -4.29 32.41 -16.48
N ASN A 381 -3.31 33.26 -16.13
CA ASN A 381 -3.35 34.13 -14.95
C ASN A 381 -3.56 33.39 -13.60
N ASP A 382 -3.01 32.18 -13.42
CA ASP A 382 -3.06 31.43 -12.14
C ASP A 382 -1.69 31.30 -11.44
N PRO A 383 -0.96 32.41 -11.14
CA PRO A 383 0.37 32.34 -10.52
C PRO A 383 0.35 31.76 -9.10
N GLU A 384 -0.79 31.86 -8.40
CA GLU A 384 -0.99 31.33 -7.04
C GLU A 384 -1.63 29.93 -7.04
N GLY A 385 -1.95 29.36 -8.21
CA GLY A 385 -2.47 28.00 -8.32
C GLY A 385 -3.87 27.79 -7.73
N LYS A 386 -4.67 28.86 -7.59
CA LYS A 386 -6.03 28.82 -7.04
C LYS A 386 -6.97 28.07 -7.98
N MET A 387 -6.90 28.36 -9.27
CA MET A 387 -7.74 27.70 -10.27
C MET A 387 -7.36 26.22 -10.40
N ALA A 388 -6.06 25.89 -10.36
CA ALA A 388 -5.61 24.50 -10.31
C ALA A 388 -6.21 23.77 -9.10
N THR A 389 -6.15 24.38 -7.92
CA THR A 389 -6.70 23.79 -6.69
C THR A 389 -8.23 23.60 -6.77
N GLU A 390 -8.95 24.52 -7.41
CA GLU A 390 -10.39 24.43 -7.63
C GLU A 390 -10.77 23.22 -8.50
N ILE A 391 -10.01 22.91 -9.56
CA ILE A 391 -10.21 21.70 -10.38
C ILE A 391 -10.22 20.44 -9.50
N GLY A 392 -9.31 20.34 -8.53
CA GLY A 392 -9.27 19.24 -7.59
C GLY A 392 -10.56 19.13 -6.76
N SER A 393 -11.06 20.27 -6.27
CA SER A 393 -12.30 20.35 -5.49
C SER A 393 -13.54 20.01 -6.33
N MET A 394 -13.58 20.46 -7.58
CA MET A 394 -14.65 20.16 -8.54
C MET A 394 -14.72 18.67 -8.89
N LEU A 395 -13.57 18.01 -9.01
CA LEU A 395 -13.50 16.56 -9.23
C LEU A 395 -13.94 15.79 -8.00
N PHE A 396 -13.49 16.20 -6.81
CA PHE A 396 -13.87 15.55 -5.56
C PHE A 396 -15.38 15.62 -5.30
N THR A 397 -15.99 16.80 -5.48
CA THR A 397 -17.45 17.00 -5.37
C THR A 397 -18.25 16.20 -6.40
N ARG A 398 -17.60 15.72 -7.47
CA ARG A 398 -18.17 14.83 -8.50
C ARG A 398 -17.81 13.37 -8.25
N PHE A 399 -17.47 13.00 -7.02
CA PHE A 399 -17.13 11.62 -6.61
C PHE A 399 -15.93 11.04 -7.36
N VAL A 400 -14.95 11.88 -7.73
CA VAL A 400 -13.64 11.42 -8.20
C VAL A 400 -12.66 11.46 -7.04
N SER A 401 -12.12 10.30 -6.67
CA SER A 401 -11.09 10.18 -5.63
C SER A 401 -9.75 9.75 -6.24
N GLY A 402 -8.66 9.96 -5.50
CA GLY A 402 -7.31 9.50 -5.89
C GLY A 402 -6.58 10.38 -6.90
N THR A 403 -7.24 11.36 -7.51
CA THR A 403 -6.56 12.40 -8.28
C THR A 403 -5.86 13.39 -7.35
N ARG A 404 -4.69 13.89 -7.75
CA ARG A 404 -3.97 14.95 -7.03
C ARG A 404 -3.74 16.10 -7.98
N VAL A 405 -4.20 17.28 -7.63
CA VAL A 405 -3.77 18.50 -8.31
C VAL A 405 -2.55 19.06 -7.59
N VAL A 406 -1.53 19.34 -8.38
CA VAL A 406 -0.28 19.98 -7.96
C VAL A 406 -0.26 21.37 -8.57
N ALA A 407 -0.44 22.35 -7.69
CA ALA A 407 -0.45 23.77 -7.99
C ALA A 407 0.94 24.37 -7.74
N PRO A 408 1.37 25.37 -8.54
CA PRO A 408 2.67 26.01 -8.38
C PRO A 408 2.77 26.74 -7.03
N GLY A 409 3.99 26.86 -6.51
CA GLY A 409 4.29 27.72 -5.36
C GLY A 409 3.76 27.22 -4.01
N LYS A 410 3.19 26.01 -3.93
CA LYS A 410 2.70 25.45 -2.67
C LYS A 410 3.84 25.17 -1.70
N GLU A 411 4.00 25.98 -0.68
CA GLU A 411 4.93 25.68 0.42
C GLU A 411 4.28 24.74 1.45
N ASN A 412 5.07 23.82 2.01
CA ASN A 412 4.62 22.97 3.10
C ASN A 412 5.75 22.71 4.10
N VAL A 413 5.39 22.58 5.38
CA VAL A 413 6.35 22.25 6.44
C VAL A 413 5.98 20.88 7.02
N VAL A 414 6.89 19.91 6.89
CA VAL A 414 6.69 18.55 7.40
C VAL A 414 7.78 18.25 8.42
N SER A 415 7.38 18.04 9.68
CA SER A 415 8.33 17.76 10.78
C SER A 415 9.45 18.79 10.92
N GLY A 416 9.16 20.07 10.66
CA GLY A 416 10.13 21.17 10.73
C GLY A 416 10.90 21.43 9.43
N TYR A 417 10.77 20.59 8.40
CA TYR A 417 11.42 20.77 7.10
C TYR A 417 10.50 21.49 6.14
N LYS A 418 10.98 22.59 5.57
CA LYS A 418 10.27 23.35 4.53
C LYS A 418 10.50 22.69 3.17
N PHE A 419 9.42 22.48 2.43
CA PHE A 419 9.41 22.03 1.05
C PHE A 419 8.72 23.07 0.19
N GLU A 420 9.43 23.56 -0.83
CA GLU A 420 8.85 24.43 -1.85
C GLU A 420 8.15 23.58 -2.91
N ASN A 421 7.05 24.09 -3.42
CA ASN A 421 6.24 23.42 -4.44
C ASN A 421 5.87 21.97 -4.06
N PHE A 422 5.46 21.76 -2.80
CA PHE A 422 5.17 20.45 -2.23
C PHE A 422 4.04 19.74 -2.97
N GLY A 423 4.33 18.52 -3.42
CA GLY A 423 3.50 17.73 -4.31
C GLY A 423 4.16 17.54 -5.66
N ALA A 424 4.99 18.50 -6.09
CA ALA A 424 5.70 18.48 -7.37
C ALA A 424 6.95 17.61 -7.37
N HIS A 425 7.49 17.25 -6.20
CA HIS A 425 8.75 16.51 -6.06
C HIS A 425 9.99 17.30 -6.56
N SER A 426 9.82 18.59 -6.83
CA SER A 426 10.87 19.56 -7.15
C SER A 426 10.45 20.92 -6.62
N ASN A 427 11.39 21.84 -6.39
CA ASN A 427 11.09 23.22 -6.02
C ASN A 427 10.51 24.01 -7.20
N ASP A 428 10.80 23.61 -8.44
CA ASP A 428 10.65 24.40 -9.66
C ASP A 428 10.09 23.62 -10.86
N TYR A 429 9.20 22.64 -10.62
CA TYR A 429 8.56 21.92 -11.73
C TYR A 429 7.77 22.89 -12.65
N PRO A 430 7.93 22.80 -13.99
CA PRO A 430 7.51 23.86 -14.92
C PRO A 430 5.99 23.98 -15.13
N HIS A 431 5.21 23.02 -14.66
CA HIS A 431 3.77 22.95 -14.92
C HIS A 431 2.97 22.71 -13.64
N ALA A 432 1.80 23.34 -13.55
CA ALA A 432 0.72 22.79 -12.73
C ALA A 432 0.21 21.51 -13.42
N TYR A 433 -0.21 20.50 -12.65
CA TYR A 433 -0.69 19.26 -13.24
C TYR A 433 -1.68 18.52 -12.33
N LEU A 434 -2.46 17.64 -12.94
CA LEU A 434 -3.28 16.66 -12.23
C LEU A 434 -2.71 15.26 -12.45
N THR A 435 -2.63 14.45 -11.40
CA THR A 435 -2.25 13.04 -11.50
C THR A 435 -3.45 12.11 -11.54
N ALA A 436 -3.32 11.04 -12.30
CA ALA A 436 -4.15 9.84 -12.22
C ALA A 436 -3.27 8.59 -12.19
N ALA A 437 -3.81 7.44 -11.79
CA ALA A 437 -3.04 6.21 -11.70
C ALA A 437 -3.88 4.97 -11.99
N ALA A 438 -3.28 4.01 -12.69
CA ALA A 438 -3.85 2.68 -12.90
C ALA A 438 -3.25 1.70 -11.88
N ALA A 439 -3.87 1.66 -10.70
CA ALA A 439 -3.56 0.74 -9.62
C ALA A 439 -4.36 -0.57 -9.75
N ILE A 440 -3.92 -1.61 -9.05
CA ILE A 440 -4.49 -2.96 -9.08
C ILE A 440 -5.95 -2.92 -8.62
N GLY A 441 -6.83 -3.60 -9.35
CA GLY A 441 -8.27 -3.58 -9.12
C GLY A 441 -9.03 -2.43 -9.78
N MET A 442 -8.35 -1.49 -10.47
CA MET A 442 -9.03 -0.49 -11.31
C MET A 442 -9.79 -1.18 -12.44
N THR A 443 -11.00 -0.69 -12.73
CA THR A 443 -11.85 -1.21 -13.80
C THR A 443 -11.99 -0.21 -14.95
N LYS A 444 -12.49 -0.70 -16.08
CA LYS A 444 -12.81 0.16 -17.24
C LYS A 444 -13.86 1.22 -16.89
N LEU A 445 -14.84 0.87 -16.05
CA LEU A 445 -15.88 1.79 -15.58
C LEU A 445 -15.29 2.95 -14.78
N ASP A 446 -14.27 2.69 -13.95
CA ASP A 446 -13.56 3.74 -13.21
C ASP A 446 -12.92 4.74 -14.18
N VAL A 447 -12.24 4.23 -15.23
CA VAL A 447 -11.62 5.06 -16.27
C VAL A 447 -12.67 5.89 -17.01
N ASP A 448 -13.73 5.25 -17.52
CA ASP A 448 -14.77 5.92 -18.30
C ASP A 448 -15.48 7.01 -17.50
N THR A 449 -15.82 6.71 -16.24
CA THR A 449 -16.48 7.65 -15.33
C THR A 449 -15.57 8.82 -14.99
N PHE A 450 -14.29 8.54 -14.72
CA PHE A 450 -13.31 9.58 -14.44
C PHE A 450 -13.14 10.52 -15.63
N ILE A 451 -12.94 9.98 -16.84
CA ILE A 451 -12.72 10.77 -18.05
C ILE A 451 -13.93 11.66 -18.36
N SER A 452 -15.15 11.12 -18.29
CA SER A 452 -16.37 11.91 -18.51
C SER A 452 -16.51 13.07 -17.52
N ARG A 453 -16.10 12.88 -16.25
CA ARG A 453 -16.14 13.93 -15.23
C ARG A 453 -15.01 14.94 -15.42
N LEU A 454 -13.81 14.48 -15.77
CA LEU A 454 -12.65 15.32 -16.03
C LEU A 454 -12.88 16.27 -17.20
N GLU A 455 -13.39 15.76 -18.31
CA GLU A 455 -13.72 16.55 -19.50
C GLU A 455 -14.67 17.70 -19.16
N LYS A 456 -15.75 17.42 -18.42
CA LYS A 456 -16.71 18.45 -17.97
C LYS A 456 -16.07 19.51 -17.06
N VAL A 457 -15.17 19.10 -16.16
CA VAL A 457 -14.48 20.02 -15.25
C VAL A 457 -13.52 20.91 -16.03
N LEU A 458 -12.67 20.33 -16.87
CA LEU A 458 -11.69 21.08 -17.67
C LEU A 458 -12.38 22.03 -18.66
N ALA A 459 -13.43 21.58 -19.36
CA ALA A 459 -14.19 22.42 -20.28
C ALA A 459 -14.83 23.63 -19.57
N LYS A 460 -15.42 23.41 -18.39
CA LYS A 460 -16.01 24.51 -17.58
C LYS A 460 -14.94 25.52 -17.16
N CYS A 461 -13.79 25.07 -16.68
CA CYS A 461 -12.70 25.97 -16.28
C CYS A 461 -12.19 26.82 -17.44
N LYS A 462 -12.15 26.29 -18.67
CA LYS A 462 -11.73 27.05 -19.86
C LYS A 462 -12.78 28.07 -20.31
N GLN A 463 -14.07 27.74 -20.24
CA GLN A 463 -15.16 28.71 -20.50
C GLN A 463 -15.12 29.91 -19.55
N THR A 464 -14.83 29.67 -18.27
CA THR A 464 -14.67 30.76 -17.29
C THR A 464 -13.46 31.65 -17.59
N GLN A 465 -12.40 31.12 -18.21
CA GLN A 465 -11.21 31.89 -18.60
C GLN A 465 -11.39 32.68 -19.90
N SER A 466 -12.22 32.23 -20.83
CA SER A 466 -12.44 32.91 -22.12
C SER A 466 -13.40 34.11 -22.04
N GLY A 467 -13.99 34.40 -20.88
CA GLY A 467 -14.88 35.55 -20.68
C GLY A 467 -16.29 35.39 -21.27
N ASP A 468 -16.63 34.22 -21.79
CA ASP A 468 -17.99 33.89 -22.25
C ASP A 468 -18.87 33.50 -21.05
N SER A 469 -19.20 34.47 -20.20
CA SER A 469 -20.33 34.35 -19.29
C SER A 469 -21.62 34.53 -20.08
N HIS A 470 -22.07 33.48 -20.76
CA HIS A 470 -23.50 33.38 -21.09
C HIS A 470 -24.22 32.92 -19.83
N ASP A 471 -25.04 33.82 -19.29
CA ASP A 471 -26.01 33.52 -18.23
C ASP A 471 -26.82 32.28 -18.61
N ALA A 472 -26.62 31.21 -17.84
CA ALA A 472 -27.58 30.12 -17.73
C ALA A 472 -28.12 30.15 -16.29
N GLU A 473 -29.04 31.07 -16.05
CA GLU A 473 -30.03 30.92 -14.97
C GLU A 473 -30.80 29.61 -15.17
N GLY A 474 -31.07 28.91 -14.06
CA GLY A 474 -32.13 27.91 -13.99
C GLY A 474 -31.72 26.46 -14.18
N ASN A 475 -31.18 25.85 -13.12
CA ASN A 475 -31.61 24.51 -12.72
C ASN A 475 -31.39 24.36 -11.21
N GLU A 476 -32.33 24.91 -10.45
CA GLU A 476 -32.60 24.43 -9.10
C GLU A 476 -32.93 22.93 -9.20
N CYS A 477 -32.09 22.10 -8.58
CA CYS A 477 -32.50 20.73 -8.26
C CYS A 477 -33.58 20.83 -7.18
N ASP A 478 -34.81 20.64 -7.63
CA ASP A 478 -35.99 20.39 -6.82
C ASP A 478 -35.75 19.19 -5.88
N LEU A 479 -35.59 19.50 -4.60
CA LEU A 479 -35.70 18.55 -3.49
C LEU A 479 -36.70 19.14 -2.49
N SER A 480 -37.92 19.38 -2.94
CA SER A 480 -39.07 19.60 -2.08
C SER A 480 -39.76 18.26 -1.80
N GLY A 481 -39.49 17.68 -0.63
CA GLY A 481 -40.20 16.49 -0.18
C GLY A 481 -39.61 15.81 1.04
N VAL A 482 -39.63 16.48 2.19
CA VAL A 482 -40.09 15.95 3.50
C VAL A 482 -40.29 17.16 4.43
N GLU A 483 -41.53 17.44 4.80
CA GLU A 483 -41.88 18.42 5.83
C GLU A 483 -41.59 17.89 7.26
N ASN A 484 -41.02 18.81 8.05
CA ASN A 484 -41.29 19.15 9.45
C ASN A 484 -41.02 18.17 10.61
N GLY A 485 -40.16 18.65 11.53
CA GLY A 485 -40.01 18.15 12.89
C GLY A 485 -39.01 18.91 13.76
N SER A 486 -39.41 20.09 14.24
CA SER A 486 -39.01 20.82 15.47
C SER A 486 -37.57 21.37 15.68
N ASP A 487 -37.50 22.72 15.66
CA ASP A 487 -36.89 23.66 16.62
C ASP A 487 -35.57 23.35 17.36
N LEU A 488 -34.58 24.23 17.16
CA LEU A 488 -33.92 25.03 18.22
C LEU A 488 -33.01 26.12 17.62
N GLN A 489 -33.14 27.34 18.16
CA GLN A 489 -32.47 28.59 17.78
C GLN A 489 -31.00 28.70 18.25
N SER A 490 -30.35 29.78 17.72
CA SER A 490 -29.03 30.37 18.04
C SER A 490 -27.84 29.78 17.27
N GLY A 491 -26.89 30.51 16.70
CA GLY A 491 -26.66 31.94 16.53
C GLY A 491 -25.23 32.14 16.02
N ASP A 492 -25.06 33.12 15.12
CA ASP A 492 -23.82 33.86 14.83
C ASP A 492 -22.67 33.25 13.98
N GLY A 493 -22.09 34.11 13.14
CA GLY A 493 -20.67 34.09 12.77
C GLY A 493 -20.24 33.30 11.53
N GLY A 494 -20.30 33.92 10.36
CA GLY A 494 -19.75 33.37 9.11
C GLY A 494 -18.24 33.09 9.17
N LYS A 495 -17.84 31.93 8.63
CA LYS A 495 -16.54 31.62 8.06
C LYS A 495 -16.72 30.46 7.08
N SER A 496 -16.57 30.73 5.79
CA SER A 496 -16.59 29.71 4.74
C SER A 496 -15.35 28.84 4.89
N SER A 497 -15.53 27.63 5.40
CA SER A 497 -14.47 26.64 5.61
C SER A 497 -14.09 25.99 4.28
N ILE A 498 -12.91 26.35 3.77
CA ILE A 498 -12.23 25.69 2.65
C ILE A 498 -11.92 24.25 3.05
N ILE A 499 -12.56 23.29 2.40
CA ILE A 499 -12.28 21.86 2.60
C ILE A 499 -10.98 21.53 1.87
N TYR A 500 -9.90 21.34 2.62
CA TYR A 500 -8.65 20.78 2.10
C TYR A 500 -8.81 19.29 1.80
N VAL A 501 -9.14 18.97 0.55
CA VAL A 501 -9.19 17.59 0.03
C VAL A 501 -7.77 17.16 -0.37
N GLN A 502 -6.91 16.77 0.57
CA GLN A 502 -5.64 16.12 0.19
C GLN A 502 -4.92 15.28 1.27
N ASP A 503 -5.44 15.20 2.49
CA ASP A 503 -4.74 14.56 3.63
C ASP A 503 -5.33 13.21 4.08
N GLN A 504 -6.16 12.56 3.26
CA GLN A 504 -6.56 11.17 3.51
C GLN A 504 -6.10 10.28 2.34
N LEU A 505 -4.92 9.65 2.50
CA LEU A 505 -4.52 8.29 2.08
C LEU A 505 -3.04 8.00 2.37
#